data_AF-A0AAW1ZTJ0-F1
#
_entry.id   AF-A0AAW1ZTJ0-F1
#
_cell.length_a   1.000
_cell.length_b   1.000
_cell.length_c   1.000
_cell.angle_alpha   90.00
_cell.angle_beta   90.00
_cell.angle_gamma   90.00
#
_symmetry.space_group_name_H-M   'P 1'
#
loop_
_entity.id
_entity.type
_entity.pdbx_description
1 polymer ?
#
loop_
_entity_poly.entity_id
_entity_poly.type
_entity_poly.pdbx_seq_one_letter_code
_entity_poly.pdbx_strand_id
1 'polypeptide(L)'
;MLKKAYLNLLSMRLELQKEWEAVGEGTPPTDLVNKQTDVNMLLGTLRDKMSVIVRNSSALSPCNKELLVYVAYIILEEEKRQGEPGVMQGWREAWRHAIRDGVRDTLKKVHLDSREENASWLAVHLELLGKAVVEDLERVKTELLSSYPEDFKAFETYVSCHHEAVGEHLKTLLEKVTELKDYYALLDFIVHRYPSDLRDKQRTLIMEEDLLNKIKTLYRDRQEDDFKSALENIIIIEKEVWTKKKSPYRTDDGFLTSETYMDICQRIASYAGNLEKIDENLGKSVVCFCLEELNPFHTRFEKEFLQHTSSLLTSDLLDSCLWVQYHISYINSFNSLKENVQCYKKICSAQVEQLEKQVDGLIQRLSQTLIKHLKTDVKPYIDGMMTKKWLKTDEDFKEVASRIENYRGLCKSMRAPSAQVFVNDVHYYVAREYVSQLMKKKYSCKKSKNEDAAAKMREQWNELKKLFEDMGSSLNWLYPLGDYLSDIIGMENEKKIKDLLIPLVSNYPDISKKQLSAVLYFRDNGFSLEKHNVINQFTVLKRDAGNTNYDHSFFTDIE
;
A
#
# COMPACT_ATOMS: atom_id res chain seq x y z
N MET A 1 21.68 -4.71 -64.61
CA MET A 1 22.78 -3.72 -64.55
C MET A 1 23.87 -4.07 -63.54
N LEU A 2 23.53 -4.54 -62.33
CA LEU A 2 24.50 -4.90 -61.28
C LEU A 2 25.57 -5.91 -61.75
N LYS A 3 25.15 -6.95 -62.49
CA LYS A 3 26.04 -7.94 -63.12
C LYS A 3 27.08 -7.35 -64.06
N LYS A 4 26.65 -6.46 -64.95
CA LYS A 4 27.55 -5.80 -65.91
C LYS A 4 28.53 -4.85 -65.21
N ALA A 5 28.07 -4.14 -64.16
CA ALA A 5 28.92 -3.26 -63.37
C ALA A 5 30.01 -4.05 -62.62
N TYR A 6 29.67 -5.17 -61.98
CA TYR A 6 30.64 -6.00 -61.27
C TYR A 6 31.67 -6.64 -62.21
N LEU A 7 31.23 -7.15 -63.37
CA LEU A 7 32.15 -7.73 -64.36
C LEU A 7 33.13 -6.69 -64.93
N ASN A 8 32.67 -5.46 -65.17
CA ASN A 8 33.56 -4.38 -65.61
C ASN A 8 34.59 -4.03 -64.52
N LEU A 9 34.19 -4.01 -63.24
CA LEU A 9 35.10 -3.76 -62.13
C LEU A 9 36.12 -4.88 -61.93
N LEU A 10 35.73 -6.14 -62.17
CA LEU A 10 36.66 -7.27 -62.19
C LEU A 10 37.68 -7.14 -63.32
N SER A 11 37.27 -6.69 -64.51
CA SER A 11 38.20 -6.42 -65.63
C SER A 11 39.19 -5.31 -65.27
N MET A 12 38.71 -4.19 -64.71
CA MET A 12 39.56 -3.08 -64.30
C MET A 12 40.54 -3.48 -63.18
N ARG A 13 40.11 -4.32 -62.23
CA ARG A 13 40.99 -4.89 -61.20
C ARG A 13 42.04 -5.82 -61.78
N LEU A 14 41.67 -6.68 -62.72
CA LEU A 14 42.61 -7.60 -63.36
C LEU A 14 43.67 -6.85 -64.19
N GLU A 15 43.26 -5.76 -64.86
CA GLU A 15 44.18 -4.84 -65.54
C GLU A 15 45.12 -4.17 -64.55
N LEU A 16 44.59 -3.62 -63.44
CA LEU A 16 45.41 -3.05 -62.36
C LEU A 16 46.38 -4.06 -61.76
N GLN A 17 45.95 -5.29 -61.50
CA GLN A 17 46.81 -6.34 -60.94
C GLN A 17 47.97 -6.67 -61.90
N LYS A 18 47.69 -6.79 -63.21
CA LYS A 18 48.74 -6.98 -64.22
C LYS A 18 49.69 -5.80 -64.33
N GLU A 19 49.17 -4.57 -64.21
CA GLU A 19 50.00 -3.35 -64.20
C GLU A 19 50.89 -3.30 -62.94
N TRP A 20 50.38 -3.72 -61.77
CA TRP A 20 51.16 -3.84 -60.54
C TRP A 20 52.22 -4.95 -60.60
N GLU A 21 51.88 -6.12 -61.15
CA GLU A 21 52.82 -7.23 -61.36
C GLU A 21 53.95 -6.87 -62.35
N ALA A 22 53.66 -6.00 -63.33
CA ALA A 22 54.65 -5.51 -64.30
C ALA A 22 55.62 -4.46 -63.73
N VAL A 23 55.30 -3.81 -62.60
CA VAL A 23 56.11 -2.76 -61.98
C VAL A 23 57.25 -3.32 -61.09
N GLY A 24 57.16 -4.56 -60.62
CA GLY A 24 58.19 -5.21 -59.79
C GLY A 24 58.40 -4.52 -58.41
N GLU A 25 59.58 -4.67 -57.80
CA GLU A 25 59.94 -4.09 -56.47
C GLU A 25 60.28 -2.57 -56.51
N GLY A 26 59.85 -1.84 -57.54
CA GLY A 26 60.07 -0.39 -57.67
C GLY A 26 58.98 0.46 -56.99
N THR A 27 59.27 1.75 -56.72
CA THR A 27 58.26 2.69 -56.22
C THR A 27 57.15 2.84 -57.27
N PRO A 28 55.87 2.60 -56.91
CA PRO A 28 54.80 2.57 -57.89
C PRO A 28 54.53 3.95 -58.51
N PRO A 29 54.25 4.03 -59.82
CA PRO A 29 53.86 5.27 -60.49
C PRO A 29 52.65 5.92 -59.82
N THR A 30 52.65 7.25 -59.67
CA THR A 30 51.52 8.01 -59.09
C THR A 30 50.20 7.75 -59.83
N ASP A 31 50.25 7.50 -61.14
CA ASP A 31 49.09 7.15 -61.97
C ASP A 31 48.46 5.80 -61.57
N LEU A 32 49.28 4.82 -61.19
CA LEU A 32 48.85 3.49 -60.74
C LEU A 32 48.18 3.55 -59.37
N VAL A 33 48.70 4.39 -58.47
CA VAL A 33 48.08 4.67 -57.15
C VAL A 33 46.74 5.39 -57.32
N ASN A 34 46.64 6.32 -58.28
CA ASN A 34 45.38 7.01 -58.60
C ASN A 34 44.34 6.03 -59.19
N LYS A 35 44.72 5.18 -60.15
CA LYS A 35 43.85 4.13 -60.70
C LYS A 35 43.35 3.16 -59.62
N GLN A 36 44.21 2.76 -58.68
CA GLN A 36 43.82 1.92 -57.54
C GLN A 36 42.77 2.64 -56.66
N THR A 37 42.96 3.94 -56.44
CA THR A 37 42.03 4.78 -55.68
C THR A 37 40.68 4.89 -56.39
N ASP A 38 40.66 5.08 -57.71
CA ASP A 38 39.45 5.15 -58.52
C ASP A 38 38.67 3.83 -58.50
N VAL A 39 39.35 2.69 -58.63
CA VAL A 39 38.72 1.36 -58.52
C VAL A 39 38.15 1.15 -57.12
N ASN A 40 38.86 1.55 -56.06
CA ASN A 40 38.35 1.50 -54.69
C ASN A 40 37.10 2.39 -54.48
N MET A 41 37.05 3.57 -55.08
CA MET A 41 35.86 4.44 -55.06
C MET A 41 34.68 3.81 -55.80
N LEU A 42 34.92 3.17 -56.96
CA LEU A 42 33.87 2.49 -57.71
C LEU A 42 33.34 1.25 -56.99
N LEU A 43 34.20 0.52 -56.26
CA LEU A 43 33.79 -0.58 -55.39
C LEU A 43 32.98 -0.08 -54.19
N GLY A 44 33.35 1.05 -53.60
CA GLY A 44 32.54 1.72 -52.59
C GLY A 44 31.16 2.09 -53.14
N THR A 45 31.11 2.67 -54.33
CA THR A 45 29.84 3.00 -55.01
C THR A 45 29.00 1.75 -55.31
N LEU A 46 29.65 0.65 -55.71
CA LEU A 46 28.96 -0.64 -55.91
C LEU A 46 28.38 -1.15 -54.60
N ARG A 47 29.16 -1.14 -53.52
CA ARG A 47 28.73 -1.54 -52.18
C ARG A 47 27.53 -0.71 -51.72
N ASP A 48 27.57 0.61 -51.89
CA ASP A 48 26.47 1.50 -51.51
C ASP A 48 25.20 1.18 -52.32
N LYS A 49 25.34 0.93 -53.63
CA LYS A 49 24.21 0.49 -54.47
C LYS A 49 23.65 -0.86 -54.04
N MET A 50 24.51 -1.80 -53.65
CA MET A 50 24.09 -3.10 -53.11
C MET A 50 23.37 -2.92 -51.77
N SER A 51 23.87 -2.07 -50.88
CA SER A 51 23.21 -1.71 -49.62
C SER A 51 21.82 -1.12 -49.86
N VAL A 52 21.64 -0.26 -50.88
CA VAL A 52 20.31 0.26 -51.25
C VAL A 52 19.37 -0.84 -51.73
N ILE A 53 19.87 -1.82 -52.50
CA ILE A 53 19.07 -2.96 -52.95
C ILE A 53 18.62 -3.81 -51.74
N VAL A 54 19.53 -4.08 -50.81
CA VAL A 54 19.26 -4.87 -49.60
C VAL A 54 18.31 -4.13 -48.65
N ARG A 55 18.52 -2.82 -48.44
CA ARG A 55 17.66 -1.96 -47.62
C ARG A 55 16.20 -1.94 -48.10
N ASN A 56 15.99 -2.00 -49.41
CA ASN A 56 14.64 -2.01 -50.00
C ASN A 56 14.09 -3.42 -50.27
N SER A 57 14.75 -4.47 -49.76
CA SER A 57 14.34 -5.87 -49.98
C SER A 57 12.93 -6.16 -49.47
N SER A 58 12.50 -5.46 -48.41
CA SER A 58 11.16 -5.59 -47.81
C SER A 58 10.06 -4.80 -48.54
N ALA A 59 10.40 -3.85 -49.41
CA ALA A 59 9.44 -2.89 -49.96
C ALA A 59 9.09 -3.11 -51.45
N LEU A 60 9.68 -4.10 -52.13
CA LEU A 60 9.72 -4.14 -53.59
C LEU A 60 9.24 -5.48 -54.21
N SER A 61 8.70 -5.36 -55.42
CA SER A 61 8.15 -6.38 -56.32
C SER A 61 9.04 -7.63 -56.53
N PRO A 62 8.47 -8.81 -56.87
CA PRO A 62 9.19 -10.09 -57.09
C PRO A 62 10.40 -10.06 -58.05
N CYS A 63 10.55 -9.04 -58.89
CA CYS A 63 11.70 -8.84 -59.78
C CYS A 63 13.05 -8.62 -59.07
N ASN A 64 13.09 -8.47 -57.74
CA ASN A 64 14.32 -8.20 -56.99
C ASN A 64 15.00 -9.44 -56.40
N LYS A 65 14.37 -10.61 -56.46
CA LYS A 65 14.95 -11.86 -55.97
C LYS A 65 16.28 -12.19 -56.64
N GLU A 66 16.33 -12.01 -57.97
CA GLU A 66 17.54 -12.23 -58.77
C GLU A 66 18.66 -11.24 -58.43
N LEU A 67 18.31 -10.01 -58.05
CA LEU A 67 19.28 -9.01 -57.60
C LEU A 67 19.86 -9.36 -56.23
N LEU A 68 19.05 -9.88 -55.30
CA LEU A 68 19.53 -10.33 -53.99
C LEU A 68 20.43 -11.55 -54.09
N VAL A 69 20.10 -12.53 -54.95
CA VAL A 69 20.99 -13.66 -55.27
C VAL A 69 22.32 -13.16 -55.83
N TYR A 70 22.28 -12.17 -56.74
CA TYR A 70 23.50 -11.60 -57.30
C TYR A 70 24.31 -10.78 -56.28
N VAL A 71 23.63 -10.10 -55.34
CA VAL A 71 24.29 -9.42 -54.21
C VAL A 71 25.01 -10.43 -53.32
N ALA A 72 24.35 -11.54 -52.95
CA ALA A 72 24.95 -12.61 -52.16
C ALA A 72 26.17 -13.22 -52.89
N TYR A 73 26.05 -13.46 -54.20
CA TYR A 73 27.16 -13.92 -55.03
C TYR A 73 28.37 -12.96 -55.00
N ILE A 74 28.15 -11.66 -55.19
CA ILE A 74 29.23 -10.66 -55.14
C ILE A 74 29.91 -10.68 -53.75
N ILE A 75 29.13 -10.71 -52.67
CA ILE A 75 29.67 -10.72 -51.30
C ILE A 75 30.57 -11.95 -51.10
N LEU A 76 30.12 -13.14 -51.49
CA LEU A 76 30.93 -14.36 -51.36
C LEU A 76 32.20 -14.32 -52.20
N GLU A 77 32.11 -13.79 -53.43
CA GLU A 77 33.26 -13.67 -54.32
C GLU A 77 34.28 -12.64 -53.81
N GLU A 78 33.84 -11.54 -53.21
CA GLU A 78 34.72 -10.57 -52.55
C GLU A 78 35.29 -11.12 -51.22
N GLU A 79 34.54 -11.93 -50.48
CA GLU A 79 35.01 -12.58 -49.26
C GLU A 79 36.07 -13.65 -49.52
N LYS A 80 35.95 -14.43 -50.59
CA LYS A 80 36.98 -15.40 -51.02
C LYS A 80 38.31 -14.75 -51.37
N ARG A 81 38.29 -13.46 -51.77
CA ARG A 81 39.47 -12.66 -52.11
C ARG A 81 40.03 -11.91 -50.90
N GLN A 82 39.49 -12.11 -49.69
CA GLN A 82 40.06 -11.53 -48.47
C GLN A 82 41.47 -12.07 -48.24
N GLY A 83 42.46 -11.15 -48.26
CA GLY A 83 43.88 -11.46 -48.10
C GLY A 83 44.76 -10.91 -49.22
N GLU A 84 44.19 -10.50 -50.36
CA GLU A 84 44.94 -9.86 -51.44
C GLU A 84 45.17 -8.34 -51.17
N PRO A 85 46.33 -7.77 -51.55
CA PRO A 85 46.59 -6.35 -51.41
C PRO A 85 45.56 -5.51 -52.19
N GLY A 86 44.90 -4.55 -51.54
CA GLY A 86 43.95 -3.63 -52.19
C GLY A 86 42.48 -4.08 -52.18
N VAL A 87 42.12 -5.16 -51.46
CA VAL A 87 40.72 -5.62 -51.36
C VAL A 87 39.93 -4.84 -50.30
N MET A 88 38.76 -4.34 -50.71
CA MET A 88 37.82 -3.66 -49.82
C MET A 88 37.20 -4.66 -48.84
N GLN A 89 37.28 -4.38 -47.53
CA GLN A 89 36.72 -5.25 -46.48
C GLN A 89 35.31 -4.82 -46.06
N GLY A 90 34.64 -5.66 -45.27
CA GLY A 90 33.37 -5.32 -44.61
C GLY A 90 32.12 -5.46 -45.47
N TRP A 91 32.14 -6.25 -46.55
CA TRP A 91 30.97 -6.48 -47.41
C TRP A 91 29.79 -7.12 -46.66
N ARG A 92 30.06 -8.12 -45.80
CA ARG A 92 29.05 -8.75 -44.96
C ARG A 92 28.52 -7.84 -43.86
N GLU A 93 29.36 -6.96 -43.32
CA GLU A 93 28.92 -5.95 -42.36
C GLU A 93 28.03 -4.90 -43.02
N ALA A 94 28.42 -4.43 -44.22
CA ALA A 94 27.60 -3.50 -45.01
C ALA A 94 26.24 -4.11 -45.38
N TRP A 95 26.20 -5.41 -45.68
CA TRP A 95 24.94 -6.15 -45.89
C TRP A 95 24.08 -6.19 -44.62
N ARG A 96 24.66 -6.55 -43.46
CA ARG A 96 23.93 -6.55 -42.18
C ARG A 96 23.40 -5.14 -41.83
N HIS A 97 24.23 -4.11 -42.01
CA HIS A 97 23.83 -2.72 -41.80
C HIS A 97 22.68 -2.31 -42.72
N ALA A 98 22.73 -2.70 -44.00
CA ALA A 98 21.66 -2.42 -44.95
C ALA A 98 20.33 -3.09 -44.56
N ILE A 99 20.38 -4.33 -44.04
CA ILE A 99 19.20 -5.00 -43.46
C ILE A 99 18.67 -4.20 -42.29
N ARG A 100 19.53 -3.84 -41.32
CA ARG A 100 19.13 -3.05 -40.15
C ARG A 100 18.47 -1.72 -40.52
N ASP A 101 19.02 -1.01 -41.50
CA ASP A 101 18.43 0.25 -42.00
C ASP A 101 17.08 0.03 -42.66
N GLY A 102 16.92 -1.06 -43.44
CA GLY A 102 15.66 -1.41 -44.09
C GLY A 102 14.56 -1.78 -43.08
N VAL A 103 14.95 -2.52 -42.04
CA VAL A 103 14.06 -2.81 -40.91
C VAL A 103 13.67 -1.51 -40.20
N ARG A 104 14.64 -0.64 -39.87
CA ARG A 104 14.37 0.64 -39.21
C ARG A 104 13.41 1.52 -40.01
N ASP A 105 13.55 1.57 -41.34
CA ASP A 105 12.61 2.30 -42.21
C ASP A 105 11.21 1.70 -42.20
N THR A 106 11.10 0.38 -42.07
CA THR A 106 9.81 -0.32 -41.97
C THR A 106 9.14 0.01 -40.63
N LEU A 107 9.90 -0.02 -39.53
CA LEU A 107 9.39 0.36 -38.20
C LEU A 107 8.95 1.84 -38.15
N LYS A 108 9.68 2.74 -38.80
CA LYS A 108 9.31 4.17 -38.89
C LYS A 108 8.00 4.44 -39.65
N LYS A 109 7.58 3.52 -40.52
CA LYS A 109 6.30 3.63 -41.24
C LYS A 109 5.12 3.18 -40.40
N VAL A 110 5.36 2.48 -39.29
CA VAL A 110 4.29 2.08 -38.36
C VAL A 110 3.69 3.34 -37.77
N HIS A 111 2.38 3.46 -37.90
CA HIS A 111 1.65 4.63 -37.45
C HIS A 111 1.82 4.85 -35.95
N LEU A 112 2.08 6.10 -35.57
CA LEU A 112 2.26 6.53 -34.19
C LEU A 112 1.40 7.78 -33.97
N ASP A 113 0.30 7.62 -33.25
CA ASP A 113 -0.56 8.72 -32.83
C ASP A 113 0.19 9.67 -31.88
N SER A 114 -0.21 10.95 -31.87
CA SER A 114 0.14 11.84 -30.77
C SER A 114 -0.68 11.50 -29.51
N ARG A 115 -0.17 11.91 -28.35
CA ARG A 115 -0.86 11.66 -27.07
C ARG A 115 -2.18 12.43 -26.97
N GLU A 116 -2.26 13.57 -27.64
CA GLU A 116 -3.44 14.43 -27.72
C GLU A 116 -4.55 13.82 -28.59
N GLU A 117 -4.17 13.08 -29.63
CA GLU A 117 -5.11 12.42 -30.55
C GLU A 117 -5.68 11.11 -29.97
N ASN A 118 -4.84 10.34 -29.25
CA ASN A 118 -5.24 9.03 -28.75
C ASN A 118 -4.70 8.78 -27.33
N ALA A 119 -5.63 8.63 -26.37
CA ALA A 119 -5.27 8.29 -25.00
C ALA A 119 -4.54 6.94 -24.89
N SER A 120 -4.70 6.03 -25.86
CA SER A 120 -4.02 4.73 -25.93
C SER A 120 -2.97 4.67 -27.05
N TRP A 121 -2.40 5.81 -27.45
CA TRP A 121 -1.43 5.95 -28.56
C TRP A 121 -0.35 4.86 -28.52
N LEU A 122 0.25 4.62 -27.34
CA LEU A 122 1.36 3.69 -27.20
C LEU A 122 0.90 2.23 -27.30
N ALA A 123 -0.21 1.87 -26.67
CA ALA A 123 -0.74 0.51 -26.72
C ALA A 123 -1.13 0.12 -28.16
N VAL A 124 -1.76 1.05 -28.90
CA VAL A 124 -2.12 0.86 -30.31
C VAL A 124 -0.86 0.75 -31.17
N HIS A 125 0.10 1.65 -30.98
CA HIS A 125 1.35 1.62 -31.72
C HIS A 125 2.13 0.32 -31.50
N LEU A 126 2.24 -0.16 -30.26
CA LEU A 126 2.94 -1.40 -29.93
C LEU A 126 2.26 -2.63 -30.55
N GLU A 127 0.93 -2.64 -30.65
CA GLU A 127 0.21 -3.70 -31.36
C GLU A 127 0.52 -3.69 -32.86
N LEU A 128 0.48 -2.53 -33.51
CA LEU A 128 0.82 -2.38 -34.92
C LEU A 128 2.29 -2.72 -35.19
N LEU A 129 3.19 -2.33 -34.29
CA LEU A 129 4.61 -2.64 -34.34
C LEU A 129 4.84 -4.15 -34.29
N GLY A 130 4.19 -4.84 -33.35
CA GLY A 130 4.25 -6.30 -33.25
C GLY A 130 3.80 -7.00 -34.54
N LYS A 131 2.66 -6.57 -35.10
CA LYS A 131 2.14 -7.11 -36.39
C LYS A 131 3.12 -6.88 -37.53
N ALA A 132 3.63 -5.66 -37.68
CA ALA A 132 4.57 -5.32 -38.75
C ALA A 132 5.87 -6.15 -38.70
N VAL A 133 6.37 -6.43 -37.49
CA VAL A 133 7.55 -7.29 -37.30
C VAL A 133 7.26 -8.74 -37.71
N VAL A 134 6.11 -9.30 -37.30
CA VAL A 134 5.72 -10.66 -37.68
C VAL A 134 5.54 -10.79 -39.19
N GLU A 135 4.81 -9.86 -39.81
CA GLU A 135 4.58 -9.85 -41.26
C GLU A 135 5.90 -9.76 -42.06
N ASP A 136 6.86 -8.94 -41.61
CA ASP A 136 8.17 -8.83 -42.26
C ASP A 136 8.98 -10.13 -42.12
N LEU A 137 9.00 -10.74 -40.94
CA LEU A 137 9.72 -12.00 -40.70
C LEU A 137 9.11 -13.18 -41.46
N GLU A 138 7.77 -13.25 -41.57
CA GLU A 138 7.07 -14.24 -42.38
C GLU A 138 7.42 -14.09 -43.87
N ARG A 139 7.48 -12.86 -44.36
CA ARG A 139 7.96 -12.55 -45.72
C ARG A 139 9.42 -12.96 -45.90
N VAL A 140 10.30 -12.66 -44.94
CA VAL A 140 11.72 -13.08 -45.01
C VAL A 140 11.82 -14.60 -45.14
N LYS A 141 11.03 -15.34 -44.36
CA LYS A 141 11.01 -16.80 -44.35
C LYS A 141 10.48 -17.40 -45.65
N THR A 142 9.45 -16.81 -46.24
CA THR A 142 8.77 -17.34 -47.43
C THR A 142 9.44 -16.91 -48.74
N GLU A 143 9.90 -15.67 -48.84
CA GLU A 143 10.33 -15.07 -50.11
C GLU A 143 11.85 -14.84 -50.17
N LEU A 144 12.44 -14.28 -49.09
CA LEU A 144 13.82 -13.79 -49.11
C LEU A 144 14.86 -14.88 -48.79
N LEU A 145 14.50 -15.88 -47.97
CA LEU A 145 15.44 -16.93 -47.54
C LEU A 145 16.07 -17.67 -48.72
N SER A 146 15.28 -17.98 -49.74
CA SER A 146 15.74 -18.65 -50.96
C SER A 146 16.66 -17.80 -51.86
N SER A 147 16.87 -16.52 -51.52
CA SER A 147 17.78 -15.62 -52.24
C SER A 147 19.21 -15.64 -51.68
N TYR A 148 19.42 -16.23 -50.50
CA TYR A 148 20.70 -16.25 -49.81
C TYR A 148 21.18 -17.70 -49.61
N PRO A 149 22.48 -17.98 -49.79
CA PRO A 149 23.06 -19.26 -49.39
C PRO A 149 23.04 -19.48 -47.87
N GLU A 150 23.16 -20.73 -47.43
CA GLU A 150 23.05 -21.10 -46.00
C GLU A 150 24.11 -20.44 -45.09
N ASP A 151 25.28 -20.13 -45.64
CA ASP A 151 26.39 -19.47 -44.94
C ASP A 151 26.10 -18.01 -44.53
N PHE A 152 25.06 -17.37 -45.08
CA PHE A 152 24.59 -16.06 -44.65
C PHE A 152 23.79 -16.10 -43.35
N LYS A 153 23.23 -17.27 -42.99
CA LYS A 153 22.27 -17.38 -41.88
C LYS A 153 21.24 -16.24 -41.94
N ALA A 154 20.70 -16.01 -43.14
CA ALA A 154 19.97 -14.78 -43.45
C ALA A 154 18.81 -14.54 -42.47
N PHE A 155 18.01 -15.58 -42.20
CA PHE A 155 16.90 -15.48 -41.25
C PHE A 155 17.34 -15.06 -39.84
N GLU A 156 18.42 -15.65 -39.31
CA GLU A 156 18.98 -15.27 -37.99
C GLU A 156 19.47 -13.82 -37.98
N THR A 157 20.05 -13.36 -39.10
CA THR A 157 20.50 -11.97 -39.24
C THR A 157 19.34 -10.99 -39.27
N TYR A 158 18.27 -11.28 -40.04
CA TYR A 158 17.05 -10.46 -40.04
C TYR A 158 16.41 -10.41 -38.65
N VAL A 159 16.28 -11.56 -37.98
CA VAL A 159 15.80 -11.67 -36.59
C VAL A 159 16.60 -10.76 -35.65
N SER A 160 17.94 -10.84 -35.70
CA SER A 160 18.81 -10.00 -34.87
C SER A 160 18.66 -8.50 -35.18
N CYS A 161 18.52 -8.13 -36.46
CA CYS A 161 18.33 -6.74 -36.87
C CYS A 161 16.95 -6.19 -36.44
N HIS A 162 15.89 -7.00 -36.50
CA HIS A 162 14.58 -6.65 -35.95
C HIS A 162 14.64 -6.44 -34.44
N HIS A 163 15.32 -7.32 -33.73
CA HIS A 163 15.48 -7.18 -32.29
C HIS A 163 16.22 -5.90 -31.90
N GLU A 164 17.36 -5.60 -32.53
CA GLU A 164 18.13 -4.37 -32.31
C GLU A 164 17.30 -3.12 -32.62
N ALA A 165 16.65 -3.07 -33.78
CA ALA A 165 15.88 -1.91 -34.22
C ALA A 165 14.62 -1.67 -33.35
N VAL A 166 13.92 -2.73 -32.93
CA VAL A 166 12.80 -2.61 -31.99
C VAL A 166 13.31 -2.15 -30.62
N GLY A 167 14.42 -2.69 -30.13
CA GLY A 167 15.01 -2.26 -28.84
C GLY A 167 15.39 -0.78 -28.82
N GLU A 168 16.01 -0.27 -29.89
CA GLU A 168 16.28 1.16 -30.04
C GLU A 168 14.99 2.00 -30.11
N HIS A 169 14.00 1.53 -30.86
CA HIS A 169 12.71 2.21 -30.98
C HIS A 169 11.99 2.30 -29.63
N LEU A 170 11.93 1.20 -28.88
CA LEU A 170 11.36 1.17 -27.53
C LEU A 170 12.10 2.11 -26.57
N LYS A 171 13.44 2.23 -26.68
CA LYS A 171 14.21 3.22 -25.90
C LYS A 171 13.77 4.66 -26.22
N THR A 172 13.57 4.99 -27.50
CA THR A 172 13.09 6.32 -27.89
C THR A 172 11.64 6.58 -27.48
N LEU A 173 10.80 5.55 -27.44
CA LEU A 173 9.43 5.64 -26.95
C LEU A 173 9.40 5.85 -25.44
N LEU A 174 10.25 5.13 -24.69
CA LEU A 174 10.36 5.24 -23.24
C LEU A 174 10.65 6.69 -22.77
N GLU A 175 11.45 7.45 -23.52
CA GLU A 175 11.73 8.86 -23.24
C GLU A 175 10.48 9.76 -23.28
N LYS A 176 9.42 9.33 -23.98
CA LYS A 176 8.15 10.06 -24.10
C LYS A 176 7.10 9.59 -23.09
N VAL A 177 7.35 8.50 -22.37
CA VAL A 177 6.38 7.90 -21.46
C VAL A 177 6.33 8.66 -20.13
N THR A 178 5.11 9.02 -19.72
CA THR A 178 4.88 9.68 -18.42
C THR A 178 3.77 9.02 -17.60
N GLU A 179 2.88 8.26 -18.23
CA GLU A 179 1.71 7.67 -17.58
C GLU A 179 1.91 6.18 -17.26
N LEU A 180 1.31 5.71 -16.17
CA LEU A 180 1.38 4.32 -15.74
C LEU A 180 0.87 3.33 -16.78
N LYS A 181 -0.22 3.68 -17.47
CA LYS A 181 -0.81 2.86 -18.53
C LYS A 181 0.17 2.64 -19.70
N ASP A 182 1.01 3.62 -19.99
CA ASP A 182 1.98 3.59 -21.08
C ASP A 182 3.18 2.72 -20.69
N TYR A 183 3.68 2.85 -19.46
CA TYR A 183 4.68 1.93 -18.91
C TYR A 183 4.16 0.48 -18.86
N TYR A 184 2.90 0.28 -18.47
CA TYR A 184 2.25 -1.02 -18.49
C TYR A 184 2.19 -1.61 -19.90
N ALA A 185 1.80 -0.80 -20.90
CA ALA A 185 1.75 -1.23 -22.29
C ALA A 185 3.12 -1.68 -22.81
N LEU A 186 4.21 -1.00 -22.42
CA LEU A 186 5.57 -1.42 -22.74
C LEU A 186 5.94 -2.76 -22.09
N LEU A 187 5.65 -2.92 -20.79
CA LEU A 187 5.92 -4.17 -20.08
C LEU A 187 5.15 -5.35 -20.68
N ASP A 188 3.86 -5.16 -20.94
CA ASP A 188 3.01 -6.19 -21.54
C ASP A 188 3.44 -6.54 -22.98
N PHE A 189 3.89 -5.54 -23.75
CA PHE A 189 4.44 -5.77 -25.07
C PHE A 189 5.69 -6.64 -25.02
N ILE A 190 6.68 -6.29 -24.19
CA ILE A 190 7.94 -7.03 -24.07
C ILE A 190 7.70 -8.46 -23.56
N VAL A 191 6.86 -8.61 -22.53
CA VAL A 191 6.65 -9.92 -21.88
C VAL A 191 5.73 -10.83 -22.70
N HIS A 192 4.59 -10.33 -23.18
CA HIS A 192 3.56 -11.18 -23.80
C HIS A 192 3.51 -11.06 -25.32
N ARG A 193 3.47 -9.84 -25.85
CA ARG A 193 3.12 -9.60 -27.27
C ARG A 193 4.32 -9.63 -28.22
N TYR A 194 5.54 -9.56 -27.72
CA TYR A 194 6.73 -9.65 -28.56
C TYR A 194 6.83 -11.04 -29.21
N PRO A 195 7.19 -11.19 -30.50
CA PRO A 195 7.12 -12.48 -31.18
C PRO A 195 7.98 -13.58 -30.51
N SER A 196 7.39 -14.75 -30.22
CA SER A 196 8.09 -15.88 -29.58
C SER A 196 9.26 -16.41 -30.41
N ASP A 197 9.16 -16.36 -31.74
CA ASP A 197 10.23 -16.75 -32.66
C ASP A 197 11.50 -15.90 -32.49
N LEU A 198 11.37 -14.69 -31.95
CA LEU A 198 12.47 -13.80 -31.58
C LEU A 198 12.94 -14.01 -30.14
N ARG A 199 12.08 -14.54 -29.25
CA ARG A 199 12.40 -14.82 -27.84
C ARG A 199 13.21 -16.10 -27.64
N ASP A 200 12.91 -17.16 -28.39
CA ASP A 200 13.48 -18.50 -28.13
C ASP A 200 14.87 -18.74 -28.74
N LYS A 201 15.31 -17.94 -29.72
CA LYS A 201 16.55 -18.21 -30.48
C LYS A 201 17.74 -17.31 -30.13
N GLN A 202 17.56 -16.25 -29.36
CA GLN A 202 18.65 -15.37 -28.91
C GLN A 202 18.43 -14.90 -27.46
N ARG A 203 18.62 -15.79 -26.48
CA ARG A 203 18.89 -15.43 -25.07
C ARG A 203 20.25 -14.74 -24.87
N THR A 204 20.85 -14.16 -25.91
CA THR A 204 22.25 -13.68 -25.91
C THR A 204 22.38 -12.24 -26.40
N LEU A 205 21.40 -11.39 -26.11
CA LEU A 205 21.59 -9.94 -26.16
C LEU A 205 21.19 -9.33 -24.81
N ILE A 206 22.24 -9.02 -24.05
CA ILE A 206 22.29 -8.33 -22.75
C ILE A 206 21.50 -6.98 -22.75
N MET A 207 21.03 -6.52 -23.91
CA MET A 207 20.36 -5.24 -24.10
C MET A 207 18.87 -5.25 -23.71
N GLU A 208 18.20 -6.41 -23.68
CA GLU A 208 16.77 -6.53 -23.35
C GLU A 208 16.52 -6.55 -21.84
N GLU A 209 17.43 -7.17 -21.07
CA GLU A 209 17.33 -7.24 -19.61
C GLU A 209 17.53 -5.86 -18.95
N ASP A 210 18.48 -5.06 -19.46
CA ASP A 210 18.71 -3.68 -18.99
C ASP A 210 17.51 -2.75 -19.27
N LEU A 211 16.91 -2.84 -20.47
CA LEU A 211 15.74 -2.03 -20.82
C LEU A 211 14.52 -2.45 -20.01
N LEU A 212 14.26 -3.76 -19.91
CA LEU A 212 13.16 -4.29 -19.12
C LEU A 212 13.28 -3.89 -17.66
N ASN A 213 14.46 -4.04 -17.05
CA ASN A 213 14.72 -3.62 -15.68
C ASN A 213 14.54 -2.11 -15.50
N LYS A 214 15.01 -1.30 -16.46
CA LYS A 214 14.78 0.16 -16.45
C LYS A 214 13.29 0.50 -16.48
N ILE A 215 12.49 -0.16 -17.32
CA ILE A 215 11.04 0.06 -17.40
C ILE A 215 10.37 -0.37 -16.09
N LYS A 216 10.75 -1.51 -15.51
CA LYS A 216 10.22 -1.99 -14.21
C LYS A 216 10.49 -1.00 -13.09
N THR A 217 11.70 -0.41 -13.04
CA THR A 217 12.05 0.63 -12.05
C THR A 217 11.21 1.90 -12.26
N LEU A 218 11.15 2.43 -13.49
CA LEU A 218 10.36 3.63 -13.78
C LEU A 218 8.86 3.44 -13.53
N TYR A 219 8.33 2.25 -13.87
CA TYR A 219 6.95 1.89 -13.56
C TYR A 219 6.71 1.89 -12.05
N ARG A 220 7.60 1.25 -11.27
CA ARG A 220 7.52 1.22 -9.81
C ARG A 220 7.53 2.62 -9.21
N ASP A 221 8.50 3.45 -9.58
CA ASP A 221 8.63 4.81 -9.03
C ASP A 221 7.38 5.63 -9.31
N ARG A 222 6.86 5.52 -10.54
CA ARG A 222 5.62 6.21 -10.93
C ARG A 222 4.40 5.67 -10.19
N GLN A 223 4.37 4.37 -9.91
CA GLN A 223 3.27 3.70 -9.20
C GLN A 223 3.25 4.14 -7.73
N GLU A 224 4.43 4.31 -7.13
CA GLU A 224 4.60 4.82 -5.78
C GLU A 224 4.10 6.27 -5.67
N ASP A 225 4.47 7.15 -6.62
CA ASP A 225 3.99 8.53 -6.67
C ASP A 225 2.46 8.63 -6.85
N ASP A 226 1.89 7.78 -7.72
CA ASP A 226 0.45 7.72 -7.95
C ASP A 226 -0.28 7.27 -6.68
N PHE A 227 0.25 6.27 -5.98
CA PHE A 227 -0.32 5.79 -4.72
C PHE A 227 -0.25 6.86 -3.62
N LYS A 228 0.89 7.54 -3.46
CA LYS A 228 1.02 8.67 -2.52
C LYS A 228 0.01 9.77 -2.82
N SER A 229 -0.12 10.14 -4.09
CA SER A 229 -1.09 11.15 -4.53
C SER A 229 -2.54 10.71 -4.26
N ALA A 230 -2.85 9.43 -4.46
CA ALA A 230 -4.16 8.87 -4.14
C ALA A 230 -4.47 8.93 -2.64
N LEU A 231 -3.49 8.64 -1.77
CA LEU A 231 -3.63 8.75 -0.32
C LEU A 231 -3.85 10.21 0.12
N GLU A 232 -3.15 11.17 -0.48
CA GLU A 232 -3.39 12.60 -0.19
C GLU A 232 -4.79 13.05 -0.66
N ASN A 233 -5.25 12.56 -1.81
CA ASN A 233 -6.61 12.83 -2.30
C ASN A 233 -7.70 12.31 -1.34
N ILE A 234 -7.48 11.17 -0.69
CA ILE A 234 -8.39 10.66 0.34
C ILE A 234 -8.53 11.68 1.49
N ILE A 235 -7.41 12.24 1.98
CA ILE A 235 -7.45 13.26 3.04
C ILE A 235 -8.22 14.50 2.57
N ILE A 236 -8.04 14.92 1.32
CA ILE A 236 -8.77 16.06 0.74
C ILE A 236 -10.28 15.80 0.71
N ILE A 237 -10.69 14.61 0.28
CA ILE A 237 -12.11 14.21 0.22
C ILE A 237 -12.69 14.19 1.65
N GLU A 238 -11.98 13.61 2.61
CA GLU A 238 -12.41 13.53 4.00
C GLU A 238 -12.48 14.92 4.67
N LYS A 239 -11.58 15.85 4.32
CA LYS A 239 -11.69 17.25 4.74
C LYS A 239 -12.99 17.90 4.28
N GLU A 240 -13.46 17.59 3.07
CA GLU A 240 -14.76 18.07 2.62
C GLU A 240 -15.92 17.47 3.42
N VAL A 241 -15.83 16.19 3.80
CA VAL A 241 -16.81 15.51 4.67
C VAL A 241 -16.91 16.24 6.01
N TRP A 242 -15.78 16.53 6.65
CA TRP A 242 -15.73 17.24 7.93
C TRP A 242 -16.27 18.67 7.82
N THR A 243 -15.81 19.41 6.80
CA THR A 243 -16.20 20.81 6.56
C THR A 243 -17.70 20.94 6.29
N LYS A 244 -18.26 20.03 5.48
CA LYS A 244 -19.68 20.00 5.14
C LYS A 244 -20.53 19.28 6.20
N LYS A 245 -19.93 18.81 7.31
CA LYS A 245 -20.59 18.08 8.41
C LYS A 245 -21.45 16.91 7.91
N LYS A 246 -20.96 16.17 6.91
CA LYS A 246 -21.70 15.04 6.34
C LYS A 246 -21.75 13.88 7.34
N SER A 247 -22.93 13.31 7.57
CA SER A 247 -23.05 12.12 8.41
C SER A 247 -22.25 10.95 7.82
N PRO A 248 -21.52 10.18 8.64
CA PRO A 248 -20.81 9.01 8.14
C PRO A 248 -21.76 7.96 7.57
N TYR A 249 -21.25 7.14 6.67
CA TYR A 249 -22.01 6.03 6.11
C TYR A 249 -22.27 4.97 7.18
N ARG A 250 -23.45 4.34 7.11
CA ARG A 250 -23.84 3.24 7.98
C ARG A 250 -24.09 2.00 7.13
N THR A 251 -23.37 0.94 7.43
CA THR A 251 -23.55 -0.39 6.82
C THR A 251 -24.92 -0.98 7.15
N ASP A 252 -25.37 -1.96 6.37
CA ASP A 252 -26.64 -2.66 6.59
C ASP A 252 -26.73 -3.29 7.99
N ASP A 253 -25.59 -3.73 8.53
CA ASP A 253 -25.46 -4.29 9.89
C ASP A 253 -25.43 -3.21 10.99
N GLY A 254 -25.54 -1.92 10.63
CA GLY A 254 -25.64 -0.80 11.57
C GLY A 254 -24.30 -0.17 12.00
N PHE A 255 -23.16 -0.64 11.50
CA PHE A 255 -21.85 -0.08 11.81
C PHE A 255 -21.55 1.19 11.01
N LEU A 256 -20.95 2.19 11.66
CA LEU A 256 -20.45 3.39 10.99
C LEU A 256 -19.12 3.12 10.29
N THR A 257 -18.92 3.65 9.10
CA THR A 257 -17.66 3.52 8.36
C THR A 257 -17.45 4.69 7.40
N SER A 258 -16.20 4.88 7.00
CA SER A 258 -15.83 5.70 5.84
C SER A 258 -15.52 4.77 4.65
N GLU A 259 -15.67 5.29 3.44
CA GLU A 259 -15.28 4.61 2.19
C GLU A 259 -13.75 4.55 2.01
N THR A 260 -12.99 5.34 2.80
CA THR A 260 -11.53 5.43 2.74
C THR A 260 -10.82 4.08 2.73
N TYR A 261 -11.22 3.13 3.58
CA TYR A 261 -10.52 1.84 3.64
C TYR A 261 -10.76 0.99 2.37
N MET A 262 -11.96 1.09 1.79
CA MET A 262 -12.31 0.37 0.55
C MET A 262 -11.51 0.93 -0.61
N ASP A 263 -11.42 2.26 -0.72
CA ASP A 263 -10.63 2.93 -1.76
C ASP A 263 -9.15 2.52 -1.69
N ILE A 264 -8.57 2.46 -0.48
CA ILE A 264 -7.20 1.99 -0.27
C ILE A 264 -7.05 0.53 -0.72
N CYS A 265 -7.92 -0.36 -0.25
CA CYS A 265 -7.83 -1.79 -0.55
C CYS A 265 -8.00 -2.06 -2.06
N GLN A 266 -8.96 -1.40 -2.70
CA GLN A 266 -9.24 -1.54 -4.12
C GLN A 266 -8.06 -1.07 -4.97
N ARG A 267 -7.39 0.01 -4.57
CA ARG A 267 -6.19 0.51 -5.27
C ARG A 267 -5.03 -0.49 -5.19
N ILE A 268 -4.74 -1.00 -4.00
CA ILE A 268 -3.68 -2.02 -3.81
C ILE A 268 -4.00 -3.27 -4.65
N ALA A 269 -5.24 -3.75 -4.60
CA ALA A 269 -5.68 -4.90 -5.37
C ALA A 269 -5.60 -4.68 -6.89
N SER A 270 -5.99 -3.49 -7.37
CA SER A 270 -5.91 -3.13 -8.79
C SER A 270 -4.46 -3.10 -9.28
N TYR A 271 -3.55 -2.51 -8.50
CA TYR A 271 -2.14 -2.45 -8.89
C TYR A 271 -1.49 -3.83 -8.92
N ALA A 272 -1.76 -4.67 -7.90
CA ALA A 272 -1.25 -6.03 -7.86
C ALA A 272 -1.82 -6.91 -8.99
N GLY A 273 -3.14 -6.86 -9.21
CA GLY A 273 -3.82 -7.68 -10.21
C GLY A 273 -3.42 -7.36 -11.66
N ASN A 274 -3.09 -6.10 -11.95
CA ASN A 274 -2.59 -5.73 -13.29
C ASN A 274 -1.25 -6.43 -13.60
N LEU A 275 -0.41 -6.65 -12.59
CA LEU A 275 0.97 -7.12 -12.73
C LEU A 275 1.13 -8.63 -12.57
N GLU A 276 0.15 -9.31 -11.97
CA GLU A 276 0.19 -10.77 -11.74
C GLU A 276 0.50 -11.55 -13.03
N LYS A 277 0.03 -11.05 -14.18
CA LYS A 277 0.28 -11.68 -15.48
C LYS A 277 1.64 -11.33 -16.07
N ILE A 278 2.23 -10.18 -15.71
CA ILE A 278 3.47 -9.66 -16.34
C ILE A 278 4.71 -10.08 -15.54
N ASP A 279 4.74 -9.77 -14.25
CA ASP A 279 5.87 -10.06 -13.38
C ASP A 279 5.37 -10.16 -11.93
N GLU A 280 5.32 -11.39 -11.43
CA GLU A 280 4.87 -11.67 -10.06
C GLU A 280 5.72 -10.96 -9.01
N ASN A 281 7.04 -10.84 -9.21
CA ASN A 281 7.93 -10.16 -8.26
C ASN A 281 7.70 -8.65 -8.25
N LEU A 282 7.43 -8.06 -9.41
CA LEU A 282 7.04 -6.65 -9.49
C LEU A 282 5.70 -6.42 -8.77
N GLY A 283 4.70 -7.28 -9.00
CA GLY A 283 3.41 -7.23 -8.29
C GLY A 283 3.55 -7.33 -6.77
N LYS A 284 4.33 -8.30 -6.27
CA LYS A 284 4.64 -8.44 -4.84
C LYS A 284 5.32 -7.19 -4.29
N SER A 285 6.28 -6.65 -5.03
CA SER A 285 6.98 -5.46 -4.61
C SER A 285 6.10 -4.22 -4.56
N VAL A 286 5.09 -4.14 -5.43
CA VAL A 286 4.11 -3.05 -5.41
C VAL A 286 3.26 -3.09 -4.16
N VAL A 287 2.77 -4.28 -3.80
CA VAL A 287 2.04 -4.48 -2.55
C VAL A 287 2.89 -4.06 -1.35
N CYS A 288 4.16 -4.47 -1.30
CA CYS A 288 5.01 -4.16 -0.14
C CYS A 288 5.21 -2.64 0.03
N PHE A 289 5.52 -1.87 -1.02
CA PHE A 289 5.67 -0.42 -0.86
C PHE A 289 4.33 0.25 -0.54
N CYS A 290 3.21 -0.21 -1.10
CA CYS A 290 1.89 0.35 -0.76
C CYS A 290 1.61 0.20 0.74
N LEU A 291 1.92 -0.96 1.32
CA LEU A 291 1.79 -1.17 2.76
C LEU A 291 2.75 -0.30 3.58
N GLU A 292 3.96 -0.05 3.08
CA GLU A 292 4.92 0.85 3.71
C GLU A 292 4.43 2.30 3.72
N GLU A 293 3.88 2.78 2.61
CA GLU A 293 3.32 4.14 2.45
C GLU A 293 2.06 4.40 3.28
N LEU A 294 1.34 3.35 3.69
CA LEU A 294 0.25 3.48 4.66
C LEU A 294 0.73 3.90 6.06
N ASN A 295 2.01 3.70 6.39
CA ASN A 295 2.58 4.12 7.67
C ASN A 295 2.64 5.66 7.82
N PRO A 296 3.29 6.42 6.94
CA PRO A 296 3.24 7.89 7.04
C PRO A 296 1.83 8.44 6.80
N PHE A 297 0.98 7.75 6.04
CA PHE A 297 -0.39 8.17 5.78
C PHE A 297 -1.27 8.23 7.03
N HIS A 298 -1.37 7.17 7.83
CA HIS A 298 -2.31 7.15 8.96
C HIS A 298 -1.95 8.22 10.02
N THR A 299 -0.66 8.53 10.19
CA THR A 299 -0.20 9.60 11.09
C THR A 299 -0.61 10.98 10.57
N ARG A 300 -0.47 11.23 9.26
CA ARG A 300 -0.96 12.46 8.62
C ARG A 300 -2.48 12.56 8.71
N PHE A 301 -3.18 11.48 8.42
CA PHE A 301 -4.63 11.39 8.51
C PHE A 301 -5.12 11.77 9.91
N GLU A 302 -4.56 11.17 10.96
CA GLU A 302 -4.91 11.46 12.36
C GLU A 302 -4.72 12.95 12.68
N LYS A 303 -3.57 13.52 12.29
CA LYS A 303 -3.27 14.94 12.52
C LYS A 303 -4.31 15.84 11.86
N GLU A 304 -4.58 15.63 10.57
CA GLU A 304 -5.54 16.45 9.82
C GLU A 304 -6.96 16.29 10.36
N PHE A 305 -7.36 15.06 10.69
CA PHE A 305 -8.65 14.76 11.30
C PHE A 305 -8.86 15.51 12.62
N LEU A 306 -7.90 15.40 13.55
CA LEU A 306 -8.02 16.06 14.86
C LEU A 306 -8.02 17.58 14.73
N GLN A 307 -7.20 18.14 13.82
CA GLN A 307 -7.14 19.58 13.59
C GLN A 307 -8.44 20.15 13.00
N HIS A 308 -9.07 19.45 12.06
CA HIS A 308 -10.27 19.95 11.37
C HIS A 308 -11.55 19.72 12.16
N THR A 309 -11.56 18.75 13.09
CA THR A 309 -12.77 18.38 13.85
C THR A 309 -12.79 18.91 15.28
N SER A 310 -11.70 19.48 15.79
CA SER A 310 -11.65 19.99 17.18
C SER A 310 -12.68 21.07 17.50
N SER A 311 -13.08 21.88 16.50
CA SER A 311 -14.09 22.93 16.66
C SER A 311 -15.51 22.38 16.91
N LEU A 312 -15.79 21.14 16.48
CA LEU A 312 -17.09 20.49 16.68
C LEU A 312 -17.40 20.25 18.16
N LEU A 313 -16.36 20.08 18.99
CA LEU A 313 -16.51 19.88 20.44
C LEU A 313 -17.02 21.14 21.17
N THR A 314 -16.77 22.33 20.61
CA THR A 314 -17.08 23.62 21.25
C THR A 314 -18.35 24.30 20.72
N SER A 315 -19.03 23.67 19.77
CA SER A 315 -20.16 24.26 19.05
C SER A 315 -21.50 23.98 19.73
N ASP A 316 -22.13 22.83 19.44
CA ASP A 316 -23.39 22.39 20.04
C ASP A 316 -23.41 20.86 20.28
N LEU A 317 -24.48 20.36 20.88
CA LEU A 317 -24.63 18.93 21.19
C LEU A 317 -24.66 18.05 19.93
N LEU A 318 -25.20 18.54 18.82
CA LEU A 318 -25.31 17.79 17.57
C LEU A 318 -23.94 17.63 16.92
N ASP A 319 -23.13 18.69 16.92
CA ASP A 319 -21.74 18.70 16.45
C ASP A 319 -20.86 17.78 17.30
N SER A 320 -21.04 17.78 18.63
CA SER A 320 -20.36 16.85 19.53
C SER A 320 -20.72 15.39 19.21
N CYS A 321 -22.01 15.09 18.95
CA CYS A 321 -22.43 13.75 18.54
C CYS A 321 -21.82 13.34 17.19
N LEU A 322 -21.78 14.25 16.21
CA LEU A 322 -21.16 14.01 14.92
C LEU A 322 -19.65 13.75 15.05
N TRP A 323 -18.96 14.50 15.92
CA TRP A 323 -17.56 14.29 16.23
C TRP A 323 -17.29 12.88 16.79
N VAL A 324 -18.17 12.36 17.66
CA VAL A 324 -18.08 10.98 18.15
C VAL A 324 -18.32 9.98 17.02
N GLN A 325 -19.31 10.23 16.14
CA GLN A 325 -19.57 9.36 14.99
C GLN A 325 -18.37 9.28 14.04
N TYR A 326 -17.66 10.38 13.78
CA TYR A 326 -16.45 10.35 12.98
C TYR A 326 -15.36 9.48 13.59
N HIS A 327 -15.09 9.61 14.90
CA HIS A 327 -14.11 8.76 15.58
C HIS A 327 -14.44 7.28 15.44
N ILE A 328 -15.71 6.91 15.66
CA ILE A 328 -16.17 5.51 15.52
C ILE A 328 -16.00 5.02 14.08
N SER A 329 -16.35 5.88 13.11
CA SER A 329 -16.21 5.56 11.69
C SER A 329 -14.77 5.24 11.32
N TYR A 330 -13.81 6.03 11.78
CA TYR A 330 -12.38 5.78 11.50
C TYR A 330 -11.82 4.61 12.29
N ILE A 331 -12.22 4.40 13.55
CA ILE A 331 -11.88 3.18 14.30
C ILE A 331 -12.31 1.94 13.52
N ASN A 332 -13.56 1.91 13.02
CA ASN A 332 -14.07 0.80 12.24
C ASN A 332 -13.38 0.66 10.87
N SER A 333 -13.12 1.77 10.19
CA SER A 333 -12.49 1.78 8.86
C SER A 333 -11.04 1.30 8.92
N PHE A 334 -10.27 1.75 9.90
CA PHE A 334 -8.88 1.32 10.07
C PHE A 334 -8.79 -0.13 10.59
N ASN A 335 -9.71 -0.59 11.44
CA ASN A 335 -9.82 -2.02 11.74
C ASN A 335 -10.13 -2.85 10.48
N SER A 336 -11.07 -2.39 9.65
CA SER A 336 -11.41 -3.08 8.41
C SER A 336 -10.23 -3.10 7.44
N LEU A 337 -9.46 -2.00 7.36
CA LEU A 337 -8.21 -1.96 6.60
C LEU A 337 -7.23 -3.03 7.11
N LYS A 338 -7.01 -3.09 8.43
CA LYS A 338 -6.13 -4.07 9.10
C LYS A 338 -6.53 -5.52 8.80
N GLU A 339 -7.82 -5.81 8.79
CA GLU A 339 -8.35 -7.14 8.44
C GLU A 339 -8.14 -7.47 6.95
N ASN A 340 -8.41 -6.51 6.05
CA ASN A 340 -8.30 -6.73 4.61
C ASN A 340 -6.84 -6.92 4.16
N VAL A 341 -5.88 -6.22 4.76
CA VAL A 341 -4.46 -6.38 4.40
C VAL A 341 -3.86 -7.73 4.82
N GLN A 342 -4.56 -8.53 5.66
CA GLN A 342 -4.10 -9.86 6.05
C GLN A 342 -3.90 -10.82 4.87
N CYS A 343 -4.65 -10.63 3.78
CA CYS A 343 -4.48 -11.45 2.58
C CYS A 343 -3.05 -11.36 2.00
N TYR A 344 -2.32 -10.27 2.27
CA TYR A 344 -0.95 -10.05 1.81
C TYR A 344 0.13 -10.57 2.78
N LYS A 345 -0.23 -11.13 3.93
CA LYS A 345 0.74 -11.56 4.96
C LYS A 345 1.73 -12.62 4.45
N LYS A 346 1.29 -13.49 3.55
CA LYS A 346 2.17 -14.49 2.90
C LYS A 346 3.23 -13.86 1.98
N ILE A 347 2.98 -12.65 1.50
CA ILE A 347 3.82 -11.96 0.51
C ILE A 347 4.71 -10.92 1.21
N CYS A 348 4.13 -10.07 2.07
CA CYS A 348 4.81 -8.96 2.73
C CYS A 348 4.61 -9.02 4.26
N SER A 349 5.05 -10.10 4.93
CA SER A 349 4.78 -10.33 6.37
C SER A 349 5.25 -9.18 7.25
N ALA A 350 6.49 -8.69 7.04
CA ALA A 350 7.07 -7.61 7.84
C ALA A 350 6.29 -6.29 7.70
N GLN A 351 5.87 -5.95 6.48
CA GLN A 351 5.09 -4.74 6.20
C GLN A 351 3.68 -4.83 6.79
N VAL A 352 3.03 -6.00 6.70
CA VAL A 352 1.71 -6.23 7.32
C VAL A 352 1.80 -6.11 8.83
N GLU A 353 2.78 -6.77 9.48
CA GLU A 353 2.97 -6.71 10.94
C GLU A 353 3.27 -5.29 11.43
N GLN A 354 4.08 -4.54 10.68
CA GLN A 354 4.35 -3.15 10.99
C GLN A 354 3.07 -2.29 10.87
N LEU A 355 2.31 -2.46 9.78
CA LEU A 355 1.06 -1.72 9.57
C LEU A 355 0.01 -2.06 10.64
N GLU A 356 -0.14 -3.33 11.02
CA GLU A 356 -1.01 -3.77 12.12
C GLU A 356 -0.71 -3.00 13.40
N LYS A 357 0.58 -2.98 13.81
CA LYS A 357 1.01 -2.29 15.02
C LYS A 357 0.72 -0.80 14.98
N GLN A 358 0.93 -0.16 13.84
CA GLN A 358 0.66 1.27 13.68
C GLN A 358 -0.83 1.58 13.73
N VAL A 359 -1.64 0.77 13.05
CA VAL A 359 -3.10 0.89 13.04
C VAL A 359 -3.69 0.63 14.42
N ASP A 360 -3.20 -0.37 15.16
CA ASP A 360 -3.61 -0.61 16.55
C ASP A 360 -3.30 0.59 17.44
N GLY A 361 -2.11 1.18 17.28
CA GLY A 361 -1.74 2.41 17.97
C GLY A 361 -2.67 3.58 17.63
N LEU A 362 -3.05 3.76 16.37
CA LEU A 362 -4.01 4.78 15.96
C LEU A 362 -5.39 4.55 16.57
N ILE A 363 -5.93 3.33 16.46
CA ILE A 363 -7.24 2.96 17.04
C ILE A 363 -7.25 3.24 18.55
N GLN A 364 -6.16 2.89 19.25
CA GLN A 364 -6.02 3.17 20.67
C GLN A 364 -6.07 4.68 20.95
N ARG A 365 -5.36 5.52 20.19
CA ARG A 365 -5.37 6.99 20.37
C ARG A 365 -6.73 7.60 20.08
N LEU A 366 -7.42 7.17 19.02
CA LEU A 366 -8.78 7.61 18.70
C LEU A 366 -9.76 7.22 19.81
N SER A 367 -9.69 5.98 20.30
CA SER A 367 -10.52 5.50 21.42
C SER A 367 -10.24 6.27 22.71
N GLN A 368 -8.98 6.51 23.05
CA GLN A 368 -8.59 7.29 24.22
C GLN A 368 -9.11 8.74 24.15
N THR A 369 -9.15 9.32 22.96
CA THR A 369 -9.68 10.68 22.75
C THR A 369 -11.19 10.71 23.02
N LEU A 370 -11.94 9.72 22.53
CA LEU A 370 -13.36 9.54 22.85
C LEU A 370 -13.61 9.36 24.36
N ILE A 371 -12.84 8.47 25.01
CA ILE A 371 -12.96 8.20 26.44
C ILE A 371 -12.65 9.48 27.23
N LYS A 372 -11.61 10.24 26.86
CA LYS A 372 -11.26 11.50 27.52
C LYS A 372 -12.38 12.52 27.44
N HIS A 373 -13.06 12.62 26.29
CA HIS A 373 -14.23 13.48 26.13
C HIS A 373 -15.35 13.06 27.08
N LEU A 374 -15.75 11.79 27.06
CA LEU A 374 -16.77 11.27 27.98
C LEU A 374 -16.41 11.53 29.44
N LYS A 375 -15.17 11.25 29.84
CA LYS A 375 -14.66 11.53 31.19
C LYS A 375 -14.86 12.98 31.59
N THR A 376 -14.59 13.91 30.67
CA THR A 376 -14.75 15.35 30.91
C THR A 376 -16.22 15.73 31.07
N ASP A 377 -17.09 15.15 30.25
CA ASP A 377 -18.54 15.42 30.25
C ASP A 377 -19.24 14.89 31.51
N VAL A 378 -18.90 13.69 31.99
CA VAL A 378 -19.55 13.09 33.16
C VAL A 378 -18.97 13.58 34.50
N LYS A 379 -17.72 14.05 34.53
CA LYS A 379 -17.00 14.41 35.75
C LYS A 379 -17.74 15.39 36.67
N PRO A 380 -18.34 16.50 36.19
CA PRO A 380 -19.04 17.46 37.07
C PRO A 380 -20.17 16.82 37.86
N TYR A 381 -20.87 15.86 37.24
CA TYR A 381 -22.00 15.15 37.85
C TYR A 381 -21.53 14.07 38.81
N ILE A 382 -20.46 13.33 38.46
CA ILE A 382 -19.86 12.35 39.38
C ILE A 382 -19.30 13.03 40.64
N ASP A 383 -18.74 14.24 40.52
CA ASP A 383 -18.28 14.99 41.69
C ASP A 383 -19.40 15.44 42.65
N GLY A 384 -20.67 15.35 42.22
CA GLY A 384 -21.86 15.54 43.06
C GLY A 384 -22.22 14.34 43.94
N MET A 385 -21.71 13.14 43.66
CA MET A 385 -22.08 11.91 44.39
C MET A 385 -21.56 11.91 45.82
N MET A 386 -22.19 11.10 46.68
CA MET A 386 -21.83 10.95 48.09
C MET A 386 -21.84 12.28 48.88
N THR A 387 -22.66 13.23 48.45
CA THR A 387 -22.92 14.51 49.13
C THR A 387 -24.29 14.51 49.82
N LYS A 388 -24.55 15.53 50.64
CA LYS A 388 -25.88 15.76 51.21
C LYS A 388 -26.96 16.02 50.13
N LYS A 389 -26.59 16.62 48.99
CA LYS A 389 -27.49 16.83 47.83
C LYS A 389 -27.82 15.48 47.20
N TRP A 390 -26.79 14.68 46.89
CA TRP A 390 -26.95 13.33 46.34
C TRP A 390 -27.91 12.48 47.18
N LEU A 391 -27.84 12.50 48.50
CA LEU A 391 -28.78 11.70 49.31
C LEU A 391 -30.25 12.10 49.12
N LYS A 392 -30.53 13.36 48.72
CA LYS A 392 -31.89 13.89 48.54
C LYS A 392 -32.41 13.82 47.11
N THR A 393 -31.54 13.90 46.11
CA THR A 393 -31.94 13.96 44.69
C THR A 393 -31.09 13.03 43.83
N ASP A 394 -31.64 12.60 42.68
CA ASP A 394 -30.93 11.77 41.70
C ASP A 394 -30.50 12.54 40.46
N GLU A 395 -30.59 13.87 40.46
CA GLU A 395 -30.33 14.72 39.30
C GLU A 395 -28.94 14.46 38.70
N ASP A 396 -27.90 14.49 39.55
CA ASP A 396 -26.52 14.31 39.09
C ASP A 396 -26.31 12.86 38.57
N PHE A 397 -26.94 11.86 39.19
CA PHE A 397 -26.81 10.46 38.76
C PHE A 397 -27.53 10.18 37.44
N LYS A 398 -28.76 10.69 37.31
CA LYS A 398 -29.54 10.60 36.06
C LYS A 398 -28.78 11.24 34.91
N GLU A 399 -28.03 12.30 35.17
CA GLU A 399 -27.25 12.93 34.12
C GLU A 399 -26.02 12.10 33.72
N VAL A 400 -25.33 11.47 34.67
CA VAL A 400 -24.29 10.46 34.35
C VAL A 400 -24.88 9.32 33.52
N ALA A 401 -26.00 8.73 33.93
CA ALA A 401 -26.66 7.63 33.23
C ALA A 401 -27.09 8.04 31.81
N SER A 402 -27.71 9.22 31.66
CA SER A 402 -28.12 9.82 30.38
C SER A 402 -26.94 9.99 29.40
N ARG A 403 -25.78 10.43 29.88
CA ARG A 403 -24.57 10.56 29.03
C ARG A 403 -24.07 9.21 28.57
N ILE A 404 -24.03 8.22 29.46
CA ILE A 404 -23.61 6.86 29.11
C ILE A 404 -24.60 6.21 28.14
N GLU A 405 -25.91 6.42 28.32
CA GLU A 405 -26.99 6.01 27.39
C GLU A 405 -26.78 6.58 25.97
N ASN A 406 -26.42 7.87 25.85
CA ASN A 406 -26.12 8.46 24.55
C ASN A 406 -24.92 7.76 23.87
N TYR A 407 -23.88 7.43 24.65
CA TYR A 407 -22.73 6.66 24.15
C TYR A 407 -23.08 5.19 23.84
N ARG A 408 -24.06 4.59 24.51
CA ARG A 408 -24.53 3.23 24.20
C ARG A 408 -25.04 3.12 22.77
N GLY A 409 -25.85 4.07 22.31
CA GLY A 409 -26.33 4.10 20.92
C GLY A 409 -25.18 4.15 19.91
N LEU A 410 -24.11 4.87 20.25
CA LEU A 410 -22.91 5.00 19.43
C LEU A 410 -22.02 3.75 19.49
N CYS A 411 -21.87 3.12 20.65
CA CYS A 411 -21.13 1.86 20.81
C CYS A 411 -21.71 0.72 19.97
N LYS A 412 -23.04 0.66 19.80
CA LYS A 412 -23.69 -0.31 18.91
C LYS A 412 -23.26 -0.18 17.44
N SER A 413 -22.76 1.00 17.06
CA SER A 413 -22.24 1.25 15.72
C SER A 413 -20.74 1.05 15.58
N MET A 414 -20.04 0.62 16.65
CA MET A 414 -18.63 0.24 16.66
C MET A 414 -18.48 -1.27 16.50
N ARG A 415 -17.45 -1.72 15.78
CA ARG A 415 -17.15 -3.15 15.59
C ARG A 415 -16.36 -3.75 16.77
N ALA A 416 -16.53 -5.05 17.00
CA ALA A 416 -15.67 -5.81 17.92
C ALA A 416 -14.26 -5.98 17.32
N PRO A 417 -13.18 -6.04 18.12
CA PRO A 417 -13.15 -6.00 19.58
C PRO A 417 -13.13 -4.57 20.18
N SER A 418 -12.95 -3.53 19.35
CA SER A 418 -12.82 -2.14 19.82
C SER A 418 -14.00 -1.67 20.65
N ALA A 419 -15.23 -2.08 20.29
CA ALA A 419 -16.43 -1.78 21.08
C ALA A 419 -16.33 -2.28 22.53
N GLN A 420 -15.92 -3.53 22.73
CA GLN A 420 -15.83 -4.13 24.07
C GLN A 420 -14.71 -3.48 24.90
N VAL A 421 -13.55 -3.21 24.31
CA VAL A 421 -12.45 -2.50 24.97
C VAL A 421 -12.90 -1.12 25.43
N PHE A 422 -13.56 -0.36 24.54
CA PHE A 422 -14.10 0.95 24.86
C PHE A 422 -15.11 0.88 26.03
N VAL A 423 -16.08 -0.03 25.95
CA VAL A 423 -17.10 -0.20 27.00
C VAL A 423 -16.48 -0.61 28.34
N ASN A 424 -15.48 -1.49 28.34
CA ASN A 424 -14.74 -1.85 29.55
C ASN A 424 -14.03 -0.64 30.17
N ASP A 425 -13.35 0.18 29.37
CA ASP A 425 -12.64 1.36 29.87
C ASP A 425 -13.61 2.39 30.48
N VAL A 426 -14.78 2.56 29.86
CA VAL A 426 -15.84 3.44 30.39
C VAL A 426 -16.44 2.87 31.67
N HIS A 427 -16.78 1.58 31.70
CA HIS A 427 -17.32 0.91 32.88
C HIS A 427 -16.36 1.02 34.06
N TYR A 428 -15.08 0.71 33.85
CA TYR A 428 -14.04 0.82 34.88
C TYR A 428 -13.92 2.25 35.40
N TYR A 429 -13.87 3.25 34.51
CA TYR A 429 -13.78 4.65 34.90
C TYR A 429 -14.98 5.10 35.74
N VAL A 430 -16.21 4.82 35.29
CA VAL A 430 -17.43 5.25 36.00
C VAL A 430 -17.52 4.58 37.37
N ALA A 431 -17.26 3.27 37.46
CA ALA A 431 -17.24 2.54 38.72
C ALA A 431 -16.20 3.12 39.69
N ARG A 432 -14.98 3.35 39.20
CA ARG A 432 -13.88 3.90 40.00
C ARG A 432 -14.18 5.30 40.50
N GLU A 433 -14.61 6.21 39.63
CA GLU A 433 -14.92 7.58 40.03
C GLU A 433 -16.13 7.65 40.97
N TYR A 434 -17.15 6.82 40.77
CA TYR A 434 -18.30 6.74 41.68
C TYR A 434 -17.86 6.34 43.09
N VAL A 435 -17.07 5.26 43.22
CA VAL A 435 -16.54 4.78 44.51
C VAL A 435 -15.56 5.79 45.13
N SER A 436 -14.76 6.48 44.31
CA SER A 436 -13.80 7.49 44.79
C SER A 436 -14.46 8.62 45.60
N GLN A 437 -15.74 8.92 45.34
CA GLN A 437 -16.46 9.97 46.06
C GLN A 437 -16.67 9.63 47.54
N LEU A 438 -16.70 8.34 47.90
CA LEU A 438 -16.68 7.89 49.30
C LEU A 438 -15.35 8.25 49.99
N MET A 439 -14.25 8.23 49.25
CA MET A 439 -12.90 8.51 49.76
C MET A 439 -12.71 10.00 50.09
N LYS A 440 -13.43 10.87 49.38
CA LYS A 440 -13.38 12.33 49.56
C LYS A 440 -14.03 12.82 50.87
N LYS A 441 -14.76 11.96 51.60
CA LYS A 441 -15.36 12.27 52.92
C LYS A 441 -16.22 13.56 52.94
N LYS A 442 -16.88 13.87 51.82
CA LYS A 442 -17.71 15.09 51.65
C LYS A 442 -18.94 15.13 52.56
N TYR A 443 -19.42 13.96 53.01
CA TYR A 443 -20.60 13.83 53.86
C TYR A 443 -20.48 12.63 54.80
N SER A 444 -21.22 12.67 55.92
CA SER A 444 -21.45 11.56 56.84
C SER A 444 -22.94 11.36 57.03
N CYS A 445 -23.42 10.17 56.71
CA CYS A 445 -24.77 9.71 57.00
C CYS A 445 -24.89 9.48 58.51
N LYS A 446 -25.90 10.06 59.15
CA LYS A 446 -26.13 9.90 60.59
C LYS A 446 -27.21 8.85 60.79
N LYS A 447 -26.91 7.78 61.54
CA LYS A 447 -27.83 6.71 62.00
C LYS A 447 -28.87 6.31 60.95
N SER A 448 -30.09 6.87 61.00
CA SER A 448 -31.21 6.50 60.10
C SER A 448 -30.91 6.74 58.61
N LYS A 449 -30.00 7.65 58.29
CA LYS A 449 -29.62 7.96 56.90
C LYS A 449 -28.70 6.91 56.27
N ASN A 450 -28.19 5.97 57.05
CA ASN A 450 -27.30 4.92 56.57
C ASN A 450 -28.06 3.93 55.69
N GLU A 451 -29.26 3.54 56.11
CA GLU A 451 -30.15 2.67 55.34
C GLU A 451 -30.57 3.34 54.03
N ASP A 452 -30.99 4.61 54.07
CA ASP A 452 -31.34 5.40 52.88
C ASP A 452 -30.15 5.48 51.90
N ALA A 453 -28.94 5.77 52.40
CA ALA A 453 -27.75 5.89 51.57
C ALA A 453 -27.31 4.54 50.98
N ALA A 454 -27.42 3.45 51.75
CA ALA A 454 -27.13 2.10 51.27
C ALA A 454 -28.12 1.64 50.20
N ALA A 455 -29.42 1.85 50.43
CA ALA A 455 -30.46 1.52 49.46
C ALA A 455 -30.26 2.30 48.15
N LYS A 456 -30.01 3.62 48.26
CA LYS A 456 -29.76 4.49 47.12
C LYS A 456 -28.50 4.10 46.34
N MET A 457 -27.40 3.81 47.03
CA MET A 457 -26.17 3.35 46.39
C MET A 457 -26.39 2.03 45.64
N ARG A 458 -27.12 1.08 46.25
CA ARG A 458 -27.46 -0.19 45.62
C ARG A 458 -28.33 -0.03 44.39
N GLU A 459 -29.33 0.85 44.44
CA GLU A 459 -30.19 1.15 43.29
C GLU A 459 -29.37 1.71 42.13
N GLN A 460 -28.58 2.76 42.39
CA GLN A 460 -27.72 3.39 41.38
C GLN A 460 -26.67 2.43 40.82
N TRP A 461 -26.05 1.60 41.65
CA TRP A 461 -25.09 0.60 41.21
C TRP A 461 -25.72 -0.47 40.31
N ASN A 462 -26.94 -0.90 40.64
CA ASN A 462 -27.70 -1.85 39.80
C ASN A 462 -28.13 -1.23 38.47
N GLU A 463 -28.44 0.06 38.43
CA GLU A 463 -28.71 0.77 37.18
C GLU A 463 -27.46 0.84 36.30
N LEU A 464 -26.31 1.22 36.85
CA LEU A 464 -25.03 1.20 36.13
C LEU A 464 -24.68 -0.21 35.64
N LYS A 465 -24.86 -1.23 36.49
CA LYS A 465 -24.67 -2.63 36.12
C LYS A 465 -25.47 -2.99 34.88
N LYS A 466 -26.79 -2.77 34.90
CA LYS A 466 -27.68 -3.07 33.77
C LYS A 466 -27.25 -2.33 32.51
N LEU A 467 -26.90 -1.04 32.64
CA LEU A 467 -26.46 -0.22 31.52
C LEU A 467 -25.19 -0.77 30.86
N PHE A 468 -24.20 -1.18 31.65
CA PHE A 468 -22.95 -1.74 31.13
C PHE A 468 -23.06 -3.19 30.67
N GLU A 469 -23.95 -4.00 31.29
CA GLU A 469 -24.32 -5.33 30.76
C GLU A 469 -24.94 -5.18 29.36
N ASP A 470 -25.89 -4.26 29.20
CA ASP A 470 -26.55 -3.95 27.94
C ASP A 470 -25.61 -3.37 26.86
N MET A 471 -24.50 -2.76 27.27
CA MET A 471 -23.43 -2.27 26.37
C MET A 471 -22.41 -3.36 26.03
N GLY A 472 -22.47 -4.54 26.65
CA GLY A 472 -21.55 -5.65 26.40
C GLY A 472 -20.23 -5.57 27.17
N SER A 473 -20.20 -4.91 28.33
CA SER A 473 -19.03 -4.94 29.20
C SER A 473 -18.73 -6.35 29.69
N SER A 474 -17.45 -6.68 29.77
CA SER A 474 -16.96 -7.96 30.32
C SER A 474 -16.46 -7.85 31.76
N LEU A 475 -16.52 -6.66 32.38
CA LEU A 475 -15.99 -6.41 33.73
C LEU A 475 -16.98 -6.84 34.83
N ASN A 476 -17.46 -8.09 34.76
CA ASN A 476 -18.45 -8.63 35.68
C ASN A 476 -17.97 -8.68 37.13
N TRP A 477 -16.64 -8.70 37.32
CA TRP A 477 -15.99 -8.65 38.61
C TRP A 477 -16.23 -7.32 39.36
N LEU A 478 -16.71 -6.26 38.71
CA LEU A 478 -17.08 -5.01 39.37
C LEU A 478 -18.46 -5.07 40.04
N TYR A 479 -19.35 -5.98 39.62
CA TYR A 479 -20.73 -5.98 40.11
C TYR A 479 -20.88 -6.22 41.62
N PRO A 480 -20.18 -7.20 42.24
CA PRO A 480 -20.28 -7.44 43.67
C PRO A 480 -19.84 -6.26 44.54
N LEU A 481 -19.01 -5.35 44.01
CA LEU A 481 -18.44 -4.23 44.76
C LEU A 481 -19.51 -3.31 45.35
N GLY A 482 -20.53 -2.97 44.56
CA GLY A 482 -21.61 -2.11 45.01
C GLY A 482 -22.42 -2.74 46.13
N ASP A 483 -22.63 -4.05 46.11
CA ASP A 483 -23.30 -4.79 47.18
C ASP A 483 -22.47 -4.74 48.46
N TYR A 484 -21.16 -5.06 48.39
CA TYR A 484 -20.27 -4.98 49.53
C TYR A 484 -20.25 -3.59 50.17
N LEU A 485 -20.11 -2.53 49.36
CA LEU A 485 -20.04 -1.17 49.87
C LEU A 485 -21.38 -0.72 50.46
N SER A 486 -22.51 -1.03 49.79
CA SER A 486 -23.84 -0.71 50.29
C SER A 486 -24.15 -1.45 51.60
N ASP A 487 -23.78 -2.72 51.70
CA ASP A 487 -23.94 -3.52 52.92
C ASP A 487 -23.11 -2.97 54.08
N ILE A 488 -21.84 -2.59 53.84
CA ILE A 488 -21.01 -1.96 54.88
C ILE A 488 -21.63 -0.66 55.38
N ILE A 489 -22.24 0.14 54.48
CA ILE A 489 -22.88 1.42 54.84
C ILE A 489 -24.16 1.16 55.66
N GLY A 490 -25.01 0.23 55.22
CA GLY A 490 -26.37 0.04 55.77
C GLY A 490 -26.47 -0.92 56.96
N MET A 491 -25.57 -1.89 57.11
CA MET A 491 -25.66 -2.88 58.19
C MET A 491 -25.51 -2.23 59.57
N GLU A 492 -26.39 -2.55 60.52
CA GLU A 492 -26.27 -2.10 61.92
C GLU A 492 -25.28 -2.96 62.73
N ASN A 493 -25.22 -4.28 62.45
CA ASN A 493 -24.49 -5.25 63.25
C ASN A 493 -23.00 -5.37 62.86
N GLU A 494 -22.11 -5.02 63.79
CA GLU A 494 -20.65 -5.10 63.62
C GLU A 494 -20.14 -6.50 63.22
N LYS A 495 -20.72 -7.58 63.77
CA LYS A 495 -20.31 -8.95 63.42
C LYS A 495 -20.58 -9.25 61.96
N LYS A 496 -21.72 -8.81 61.42
CA LYS A 496 -22.06 -9.00 60.00
C LYS A 496 -21.11 -8.23 59.09
N ILE A 497 -20.72 -7.01 59.48
CA ILE A 497 -19.72 -6.24 58.73
C ILE A 497 -18.38 -6.98 58.71
N LYS A 498 -17.97 -7.52 59.86
CA LYS A 498 -16.74 -8.32 60.00
C LYS A 498 -16.73 -9.58 59.14
N ASP A 499 -17.86 -10.27 59.06
CA ASP A 499 -18.02 -11.45 58.20
C ASP A 499 -17.95 -11.06 56.71
N LEU A 500 -18.49 -9.90 56.34
CA LEU A 500 -18.45 -9.36 54.98
C LEU A 500 -17.05 -8.90 54.54
N LEU A 501 -16.16 -8.58 55.48
CA LEU A 501 -14.78 -8.24 55.15
C LEU A 501 -14.01 -9.41 54.53
N ILE A 502 -14.37 -10.66 54.84
CA ILE A 502 -13.71 -11.85 54.31
C ILE A 502 -13.87 -11.92 52.78
N PRO A 503 -15.10 -11.96 52.21
CA PRO A 503 -15.28 -11.98 50.77
C PRO A 503 -14.87 -10.66 50.11
N LEU A 504 -14.96 -9.50 50.79
CA LEU A 504 -14.46 -8.24 50.25
C LEU A 504 -12.93 -8.26 50.06
N VAL A 505 -12.17 -8.69 51.07
CA VAL A 505 -10.71 -8.79 50.98
C VAL A 505 -10.30 -9.86 49.99
N SER A 506 -11.06 -10.94 49.84
CA SER A 506 -10.78 -11.97 48.82
C SER A 506 -10.99 -11.46 47.40
N ASN A 507 -12.07 -10.71 47.13
CA ASN A 507 -12.42 -10.26 45.78
C ASN A 507 -11.75 -8.95 45.37
N TYR A 508 -11.47 -8.06 46.33
CA TYR A 508 -10.81 -6.77 46.12
C TYR A 508 -9.64 -6.60 47.10
N PRO A 509 -8.60 -7.43 46.94
CA PRO A 509 -7.50 -7.52 47.89
C PRO A 509 -6.52 -6.34 47.83
N ASP A 510 -6.73 -5.40 46.93
CA ASP A 510 -5.99 -4.15 46.82
C ASP A 510 -6.62 -3.00 47.64
N ILE A 511 -7.81 -3.20 48.23
CA ILE A 511 -8.44 -2.22 49.13
C ILE A 511 -7.53 -1.92 50.33
N SER A 512 -7.31 -0.64 50.63
CA SER A 512 -6.46 -0.20 51.73
C SER A 512 -7.26 0.08 53.01
N LYS A 513 -6.56 0.07 54.14
CA LYS A 513 -7.11 0.49 55.43
C LYS A 513 -7.67 1.92 55.39
N LYS A 514 -7.04 2.81 54.60
CA LYS A 514 -7.50 4.20 54.42
C LYS A 514 -8.86 4.26 53.72
N GLN A 515 -9.04 3.47 52.66
CA GLN A 515 -10.28 3.42 51.89
C GLN A 515 -11.42 2.80 52.71
N LEU A 516 -11.19 1.67 53.39
CA LEU A 516 -12.19 1.12 54.31
C LEU A 516 -12.57 2.11 55.42
N SER A 517 -11.59 2.85 55.94
CA SER A 517 -11.85 3.90 56.95
C SER A 517 -12.68 5.07 56.42
N ALA A 518 -12.63 5.36 55.12
CA ALA A 518 -13.45 6.35 54.44
C ALA A 518 -14.90 5.85 54.25
N VAL A 519 -15.10 4.61 53.82
CA VAL A 519 -16.44 4.00 53.75
C VAL A 519 -17.11 4.00 55.14
N LEU A 520 -16.38 3.59 56.18
CA LEU A 520 -16.86 3.63 57.56
C LEU A 520 -17.07 5.06 58.10
N TYR A 521 -16.39 6.07 57.54
CA TYR A 521 -16.65 7.47 57.87
C TYR A 521 -17.96 7.95 57.26
N PHE A 522 -18.23 7.59 56.00
CA PHE A 522 -19.47 7.93 55.32
C PHE A 522 -20.71 7.40 56.07
N ARG A 523 -20.61 6.25 56.73
CA ARG A 523 -21.64 5.66 57.60
C ARG A 523 -21.90 6.40 58.94
N ASP A 524 -20.97 7.19 59.47
CA ASP A 524 -21.01 7.84 60.80
C ASP A 524 -22.02 7.26 61.84
N ASN A 525 -21.56 6.24 62.57
CA ASN A 525 -22.30 5.62 63.67
C ASN A 525 -22.12 6.31 65.04
N GLY A 526 -21.30 7.37 65.15
CA GLY A 526 -20.99 8.00 66.43
C GLY A 526 -20.15 7.17 67.42
N PHE A 527 -19.80 5.91 67.11
CA PHE A 527 -18.97 5.04 67.95
C PHE A 527 -17.58 4.81 67.34
N SER A 528 -16.55 5.49 67.87
CA SER A 528 -15.15 5.33 67.44
C SER A 528 -14.59 3.92 67.71
N LEU A 529 -15.12 3.23 68.73
CA LEU A 529 -14.66 1.91 69.17
C LEU A 529 -15.05 0.79 68.18
N GLU A 530 -16.29 0.82 67.67
CA GLU A 530 -16.77 -0.13 66.66
C GLU A 530 -15.97 -0.02 65.35
N LYS A 531 -15.65 1.22 64.95
CA LYS A 531 -14.79 1.48 63.80
C LYS A 531 -13.39 0.88 64.00
N HIS A 532 -12.83 0.97 65.20
CA HIS A 532 -11.52 0.41 65.51
C HIS A 532 -11.50 -1.12 65.42
N ASN A 533 -12.56 -1.79 65.91
CA ASN A 533 -12.68 -3.24 65.87
C ASN A 533 -12.78 -3.81 64.45
N VAL A 534 -13.61 -3.19 63.58
CA VAL A 534 -13.74 -3.59 62.17
C VAL A 534 -12.40 -3.41 61.44
N ILE A 535 -11.71 -2.30 61.70
CA ILE A 535 -10.40 -2.01 61.10
C ILE A 535 -9.31 -2.97 61.59
N ASN A 536 -9.35 -3.40 62.85
CA ASN A 536 -8.40 -4.38 63.37
C ASN A 536 -8.61 -5.75 62.71
N GLN A 537 -9.85 -6.21 62.59
CA GLN A 537 -10.16 -7.45 61.88
C GLN A 537 -9.73 -7.39 60.41
N PHE A 538 -9.99 -6.28 59.74
CA PHE A 538 -9.49 -6.05 58.38
C PHE A 538 -7.96 -6.13 58.30
N THR A 539 -7.25 -5.57 59.28
CA THR A 539 -5.77 -5.61 59.30
C THR A 539 -5.24 -7.03 59.49
N VAL A 540 -5.93 -7.86 60.27
CA VAL A 540 -5.61 -9.29 60.41
C VAL A 540 -5.86 -10.01 59.09
N LEU A 541 -7.04 -9.85 58.49
CA LEU A 541 -7.37 -10.46 57.19
C LEU A 541 -6.37 -10.08 56.08
N LYS A 542 -5.92 -8.82 56.03
CA LYS A 542 -4.90 -8.38 55.08
C LYS A 542 -3.53 -8.99 55.31
N ARG A 543 -3.16 -9.24 56.57
CA ARG A 543 -1.89 -9.90 56.90
C ARG A 543 -1.94 -11.36 56.48
N ASP A 544 -3.07 -12.03 56.73
CA ASP A 544 -3.25 -13.45 56.47
C ASP A 544 -3.40 -13.76 54.96
N ALA A 545 -3.91 -12.80 54.18
CA ALA A 545 -4.04 -12.93 52.72
C ALA A 545 -2.69 -12.90 51.96
N GLY A 546 -1.62 -12.34 52.55
CA GLY A 546 -0.30 -12.24 51.90
C GLY A 546 -0.25 -11.32 50.67
N ASN A 547 0.94 -11.16 50.07
CA ASN A 547 1.12 -10.48 48.77
C ASN A 547 0.90 -11.49 47.65
N THR A 548 -0.36 -11.82 47.36
CA THR A 548 -0.69 -12.57 46.14
C THR A 548 -0.75 -11.61 44.95
N ASN A 549 -0.21 -12.02 43.79
CA ASN A 549 -0.47 -11.31 42.53
C ASN A 549 -1.96 -11.42 42.23
N TYR A 550 -2.64 -10.29 42.14
CA TYR A 550 -4.08 -10.23 41.92
C TYR A 550 -4.38 -10.02 40.43
N ASP A 551 -5.41 -10.70 39.92
CA ASP A 551 -5.79 -10.63 38.51
C ASP A 551 -6.25 -9.22 38.09
N HIS A 552 -6.79 -8.44 39.03
CA HIS A 552 -7.32 -7.10 38.81
C HIS A 552 -6.94 -6.15 39.97
N SER A 553 -6.71 -4.88 39.65
CA SER A 553 -6.62 -3.78 40.64
C SER A 553 -7.74 -2.77 40.40
N PHE A 554 -8.33 -2.25 41.47
CA PHE A 554 -9.41 -1.28 41.47
C PHE A 554 -9.15 -0.14 42.45
N PHE A 555 -8.93 -0.47 43.71
CA PHE A 555 -8.69 0.46 44.79
C PHE A 555 -7.31 1.09 44.74
N THR A 556 -6.28 0.45 44.20
CA THR A 556 -4.97 1.11 44.00
C THR A 556 -5.06 2.35 43.12
N ASP A 557 -6.04 2.39 42.23
CA ASP A 557 -6.26 3.46 41.26
C ASP A 557 -7.15 4.58 41.83
N ILE A 558 -7.56 4.46 43.10
CA ILE A 558 -8.37 5.43 43.83
C ILE A 558 -7.49 6.10 44.90
N GLU A 559 -7.16 7.38 44.68
CA GLU A 559 -6.38 8.20 45.60
C GLU A 559 -7.11 8.58 46.91
#